data_AF-A0A434RH79-F1
#
_entry.id   AF-A0A434RH79-F1
#
_cell.length_a   1.000
_cell.length_b   1.000
_cell.length_c   1.000
_cell.angle_alpha   90.00
_cell.angle_beta   90.00
_cell.angle_gamma   90.00
#
_symmetry.space_group_name_H-M   'P 1'
#
loop_
_entity.id
_entity.type
_entity.pdbx_description
1 polymer ?
#
loop_
_entity_poly.entity_id
_entity_poly.type
_entity_poly.pdbx_seq_one_letter_code
_entity_poly.pdbx_strand_id
1 'polypeptide(L)'
;MTKTARTSRQSARVVPLRKGATLEMVRLCCPDASQVSLISESFGLAVLDSDGIRDLHEKLIIETADALGEGLGERAMQIHLQRIVGAYVGSAHGAGQFYSRASLAA
;
A
#
# COMPACT_ATOMS: atom_id res chain seq x y z
N MET A 1 21.10 47.56 -20.91
CA MET A 1 20.25 47.09 -19.79
C MET A 1 19.42 45.90 -20.26
N THR A 2 19.79 44.67 -19.88
CA THR A 2 19.05 43.45 -20.25
C THR A 2 18.10 43.06 -19.11
N LYS A 3 16.80 43.14 -19.37
CA LYS A 3 15.73 42.83 -18.40
C LYS A 3 15.53 41.31 -18.35
N THR A 4 15.92 40.68 -17.25
CA THR A 4 15.66 39.25 -17.01
C THR A 4 14.16 39.06 -16.74
N ALA A 5 13.48 38.29 -17.60
CA ALA A 5 12.08 37.92 -17.41
C ALA A 5 11.95 36.93 -16.24
N ARG A 6 11.17 37.29 -15.22
CA ARG A 6 10.82 36.37 -14.12
C ARG A 6 9.83 35.33 -14.62
N THR A 7 10.27 34.09 -14.72
CA THR A 7 9.41 32.92 -14.90
C THR A 7 8.39 32.86 -13.75
N SER A 8 7.10 32.78 -14.09
CA SER A 8 6.03 32.58 -13.12
C SER A 8 6.11 31.14 -12.58
N ARG A 9 6.23 31.00 -11.25
CA ARG A 9 6.09 29.69 -10.59
C ARG A 9 4.66 29.22 -10.79
N GLN A 10 4.46 28.14 -11.55
CA GLN A 10 3.19 27.43 -11.61
C GLN A 10 2.82 26.98 -10.20
N SER A 11 1.63 27.37 -9.72
CA SER A 11 1.14 26.89 -8.44
C SER A 11 0.91 25.37 -8.53
N ALA A 12 1.51 24.62 -7.60
CA ALA A 12 1.30 23.19 -7.52
C ALA A 12 -0.20 22.88 -7.39
N ARG A 13 -0.72 22.05 -8.30
CA ARG A 13 -2.14 21.68 -8.33
C ARG A 13 -2.41 20.81 -7.09
N VAL A 14 -3.17 21.33 -6.14
CA VAL A 14 -3.58 20.58 -4.95
C VAL A 14 -4.58 19.50 -5.41
N VAL A 15 -4.10 18.25 -5.50
CA VAL A 15 -4.96 17.10 -5.78
C VAL A 15 -5.80 16.82 -4.53
N PRO A 16 -7.14 16.78 -4.63
CA PRO A 16 -7.98 16.41 -3.50
C PRO A 16 -7.57 15.03 -2.99
N LEU A 17 -7.25 14.93 -1.70
CA LEU A 17 -7.05 13.66 -1.02
C LEU A 17 -8.35 12.86 -1.10
N ARG A 18 -8.44 11.94 -2.07
CA ARG A 18 -9.48 10.91 -2.05
C ARG A 18 -9.34 10.13 -0.74
N LYS A 19 -10.46 9.76 -0.11
CA LYS A 19 -10.43 8.83 1.02
C LYS A 19 -9.64 7.59 0.58
N GLY A 20 -8.48 7.37 1.19
CA GLY A 20 -7.62 6.23 0.88
C GLY A 20 -8.34 4.92 1.20
N ALA A 21 -7.90 3.83 0.58
CA ALA A 21 -8.34 2.49 0.97
C ALA A 21 -8.04 2.26 2.45
N THR A 22 -8.95 1.60 3.16
CA THR A 22 -8.78 1.23 4.57
C THR A 22 -8.63 -0.29 4.71
N LEU A 23 -8.14 -0.74 5.86
CA LEU A 23 -8.04 -2.17 6.16
C LEU A 23 -9.41 -2.85 6.17
N GLU A 24 -10.46 -2.15 6.61
CA GLU A 24 -11.83 -2.65 6.56
C GLU A 24 -12.28 -2.87 5.12
N MET A 25 -11.96 -1.94 4.21
CA MET A 25 -12.27 -2.10 2.78
C MET A 25 -11.52 -3.29 2.16
N VAL A 26 -10.26 -3.52 2.55
CA VAL A 26 -9.47 -4.69 2.11
C VAL A 26 -10.13 -5.99 2.60
N ARG A 27 -10.52 -6.05 3.87
CA ARG A 27 -11.16 -7.25 4.45
C ARG A 27 -12.46 -7.64 3.76
N LEU A 28 -13.16 -6.69 3.13
CA LEU A 28 -14.40 -6.97 2.40
C LEU A 28 -14.16 -7.56 1.00
N CYS A 29 -12.97 -7.42 0.42
CA CYS A 29 -12.70 -7.85 -0.97
C CYS A 29 -11.53 -8.81 -1.13
N CYS A 30 -10.70 -9.00 -0.11
CA CYS A 30 -9.60 -9.95 -0.12
C CYS A 30 -9.98 -11.24 0.61
N PRO A 31 -9.50 -12.40 0.14
CA PRO A 31 -9.79 -13.68 0.78
C PRO A 31 -9.12 -13.77 2.16
N ASP A 32 -9.82 -14.39 3.12
CA ASP A 32 -9.24 -14.79 4.40
C ASP A 32 -8.43 -16.10 4.28
N ALA A 33 -7.76 -16.52 5.36
CA ALA A 33 -6.90 -17.70 5.37
C ALA A 33 -7.64 -18.99 4.98
N SER A 34 -8.92 -19.11 5.33
CA SER A 34 -9.74 -20.27 4.97
C SER A 34 -10.03 -20.28 3.48
N GLN A 35 -10.37 -19.12 2.91
CA GLN A 35 -10.61 -18.96 1.48
C GLN A 35 -9.34 -19.18 0.65
N VAL A 36 -8.19 -18.70 1.13
CA VAL A 36 -6.89 -18.95 0.48
C VAL A 36 -6.58 -20.45 0.43
N SER A 37 -6.82 -21.17 1.54
CA SER A 37 -6.60 -22.62 1.59
C SER A 37 -7.47 -23.37 0.57
N LEU A 38 -8.75 -23.02 0.48
CA LEU A 38 -9.69 -23.59 -0.49
C LEU A 38 -9.30 -23.27 -1.94
N ILE A 39 -8.84 -22.05 -2.22
CA ILE A 39 -8.33 -21.65 -3.54
C ILE A 39 -7.09 -22.49 -3.89
N SER A 40 -6.13 -22.62 -2.97
CA SER A 40 -4.94 -23.43 -3.19
C SER A 40 -5.29 -24.88 -3.50
N GLU A 41 -6.21 -25.49 -2.74
CA GLU A 41 -6.68 -26.85 -3.00
C GLU A 41 -7.39 -26.98 -4.35
N SER A 42 -8.35 -26.09 -4.65
CA SER A 42 -9.18 -26.15 -5.86
C SER A 42 -8.37 -26.04 -7.15
N PHE A 43 -7.29 -25.25 -7.12
CA PHE A 43 -6.44 -25.01 -8.29
C PHE A 43 -5.11 -25.78 -8.24
N GLY A 44 -4.90 -26.64 -7.23
CA GLY A 44 -3.65 -27.39 -7.05
C GLY A 44 -2.42 -26.49 -6.84
N LEU A 45 -2.61 -25.32 -6.24
CA LEU A 45 -1.53 -24.36 -5.94
C LEU A 45 -0.93 -24.65 -4.56
N ALA A 46 0.34 -24.27 -4.38
CA ALA A 46 0.94 -24.28 -3.05
C ALA A 46 0.19 -23.31 -2.11
N VAL A 47 0.06 -23.69 -0.84
CA VAL A 47 -0.44 -22.78 0.20
C VAL A 47 0.64 -21.75 0.50
N LEU A 48 0.29 -20.47 0.41
CA LEU A 48 1.21 -19.38 0.68
C LEU A 48 1.41 -19.22 2.20
N ASP A 49 2.67 -19.17 2.65
CA ASP A 49 3.02 -18.81 4.03
C ASP A 49 2.79 -17.31 4.28
N SER A 50 1.53 -16.97 4.56
CA SER A 50 1.09 -15.58 4.72
C SER A 50 1.59 -14.97 6.04
N ASP A 51 1.74 -15.79 7.08
CA ASP A 51 2.28 -15.35 8.37
C ASP A 51 3.77 -15.04 8.27
N GLY A 52 4.57 -15.93 7.65
CA GLY A 52 5.99 -15.67 7.43
C GLY A 52 6.25 -14.42 6.57
N ILE A 53 5.45 -14.19 5.54
CA ILE A 53 5.54 -12.97 4.73
C ILE A 53 5.20 -11.73 5.57
N ARG A 54 4.15 -11.78 6.41
CA ARG A 54 3.79 -10.68 7.31
C ARG A 54 4.94 -10.36 8.26
N ASP A 55 5.54 -11.38 8.87
CA ASP A 55 6.61 -11.22 9.85
C ASP A 55 7.88 -10.62 9.20
N LEU A 56 8.19 -11.00 7.96
CA LEU A 56 9.28 -10.40 7.17
C LEU A 56 9.00 -8.93 6.84
N HIS A 57 7.76 -8.58 6.48
CA HIS A 57 7.37 -7.19 6.24
C HIS A 57 7.44 -6.33 7.50
N GLU A 58 6.99 -6.86 8.64
CA GLU A 58 7.10 -6.19 9.93
C GLU A 58 8.56 -5.88 10.26
N LYS A 59 9.43 -6.89 10.17
CA LYS A 59 10.86 -6.74 10.40
C LYS A 59 11.49 -5.68 9.49
N LEU A 60 11.19 -5.73 8.19
CA LEU A 60 11.68 -4.75 7.21
C LEU A 60 11.28 -3.32 7.61
N ILE A 61 10.01 -3.11 7.99
CA ILE A 61 9.50 -1.78 8.33
C ILE A 61 10.17 -1.26 9.61
N ILE A 62 10.31 -2.10 10.64
CA ILE A 62 10.94 -1.74 11.91
C ILE A 62 12.41 -1.39 11.69
N GLU A 63 13.19 -2.28 11.07
CA GLU A 63 14.63 -2.06 10.85
C GLU A 63 14.89 -0.80 10.01
N THR A 64 14.05 -0.54 9.01
CA THR A 64 14.16 0.68 8.20
C THR A 64 13.79 1.93 9.00
N ALA A 65 12.76 1.87 9.83
CA ALA A 65 12.35 2.98 10.69
C ALA A 65 13.43 3.32 11.71
N ASP A 66 14.04 2.32 12.33
CA ASP A 66 15.14 2.48 13.29
C ASP A 66 16.35 3.15 12.62
N ALA A 67 16.76 2.66 11.45
CA ALA A 67 17.87 3.25 10.69
C ALA A 67 17.61 4.70 10.25
N LEU A 68 16.36 5.06 10.00
CA LEU A 68 15.95 6.42 9.63
C LEU A 68 15.74 7.35 10.83
N GLY A 69 15.57 6.80 12.04
CA GLY A 69 15.16 7.53 13.25
C GLY A 69 16.14 8.62 13.69
N GLU A 70 17.44 8.44 13.46
CA GLU A 70 18.45 9.46 13.75
C GLU A 70 18.44 10.62 12.75
N GLY A 71 17.95 10.39 11.52
CA GLY A 71 17.97 11.35 10.41
C GLY A 71 16.64 12.06 10.14
N LEU A 72 15.53 11.59 10.72
CA LEU A 72 14.19 12.14 10.51
C LEU A 72 13.56 12.59 11.82
N GLY A 73 12.98 13.79 11.82
CA GLY A 73 12.09 14.21 12.90
C GLY A 73 10.80 13.37 12.94
N GLU A 74 10.19 13.27 14.12
CA GLU A 74 9.01 12.43 14.39
C GLU A 74 7.87 12.61 13.35
N ARG A 75 7.55 13.86 12.98
CA ARG A 75 6.51 14.14 12.00
C ARG A 75 6.87 13.66 10.59
N ALA A 76 8.14 13.73 10.21
CA ALA A 76 8.60 13.22 8.92
C ALA A 76 8.55 11.69 8.89
N MET A 77 8.92 11.02 9.99
CA MET A 77 8.79 9.58 10.16
C MET A 77 7.32 9.14 10.06
N GLN A 78 6.40 9.82 10.75
CA GLN A 78 4.97 9.52 10.69
C GLN A 78 4.42 9.62 9.26
N ILE A 79 4.76 10.69 8.52
CA ILE A 79 4.34 10.87 7.13
C ILE A 79 4.93 9.78 6.23
N HIS A 80 6.19 9.39 6.47
CA HIS A 80 6.86 8.34 5.71
C HIS A 80 6.18 6.98 5.90
N LEU A 81 5.97 6.57 7.15
CA LEU A 81 5.29 5.30 7.48
C LEU A 81 3.85 5.29 6.97
N GLN A 82 3.12 6.41 7.09
CA GLN A 82 1.76 6.51 6.57
C GLN A 82 1.71 6.31 5.04
N ARG A 83 2.73 6.78 4.30
CA ARG A 83 2.82 6.55 2.84
C ARG A 83 3.10 5.10 2.51
N ILE A 84 4.00 4.45 3.25
CA ILE A 84 4.31 3.02 3.07
C ILE A 84 3.06 2.17 3.32
N VAL A 85 2.42 2.34 4.48
CA VAL A 85 1.20 1.61 4.84
C VAL A 85 0.09 1.91 3.83
N GLY A 86 -0.10 3.18 3.45
CA GLY A 86 -1.08 3.58 2.46
C GLY A 86 -0.88 2.91 1.10
N ALA A 87 0.36 2.70 0.66
CA ALA A 87 0.68 2.00 -0.58
C ALA A 87 0.30 0.50 -0.50
N TYR A 88 0.63 -0.18 0.61
CA TYR A 88 0.25 -1.59 0.81
C TYR A 88 -1.26 -1.78 0.85
N VAL A 89 -1.97 -0.97 1.65
CA VAL A 89 -3.43 -1.06 1.77
C VAL A 89 -4.12 -0.71 0.45
N GLY A 90 -3.64 0.31 -0.25
CA GLY A 90 -4.15 0.71 -1.57
C GLY A 90 -3.96 -0.38 -2.61
N SER A 91 -2.79 -1.03 -2.64
CA SER A 91 -2.48 -2.15 -3.53
C SER A 91 -3.39 -3.35 -3.26
N ALA A 92 -3.50 -3.78 -2.00
CA ALA A 92 -4.34 -4.90 -1.60
C ALA A 92 -5.81 -4.65 -1.96
N HIS A 93 -6.35 -3.48 -1.64
CA HIS A 93 -7.73 -3.13 -1.98
C HIS A 93 -7.94 -3.09 -3.50
N GLY A 94 -6.99 -2.55 -4.26
CA GLY A 94 -7.03 -2.54 -5.73
C GLY A 94 -7.08 -3.94 -6.32
N ALA A 95 -6.23 -4.85 -5.83
CA ALA A 95 -6.22 -6.25 -6.25
C ALA A 95 -7.53 -6.96 -5.87
N GLY A 96 -7.99 -6.82 -4.62
CA GLY A 96 -9.24 -7.44 -4.16
C GLY A 96 -10.44 -6.96 -4.98
N GLN A 97 -10.53 -5.67 -5.30
CA GLN A 97 -11.58 -5.13 -6.18
C GLN A 97 -11.48 -5.68 -7.61
N PHE A 98 -10.27 -5.82 -8.15
CA PHE A 98 -10.07 -6.37 -9.49
C PHE A 98 -10.57 -7.80 -9.57
N TYR A 99 -10.14 -8.68 -8.66
CA TYR A 99 -10.54 -10.10 -8.67
C TYR A 99 -11.98 -10.33 -8.21
N SER A 100 -12.55 -9.46 -7.38
CA SER A 100 -13.97 -9.55 -6.99
C SER A 100 -14.92 -9.15 -8.12
N ARG A 101 -14.49 -8.24 -9.02
CA ARG A 101 -15.30 -7.74 -10.14
C ARG A 101 -15.03 -8.47 -11.45
N ALA A 102 -13.83 -9.01 -11.61
CA ALA A 102 -13.55 -10.02 -12.61
C ALA A 102 -14.28 -11.30 -12.18
N SER A 103 -15.59 -11.35 -12.43
CA SER A 103 -16.24 -12.65 -12.68
C SER A 103 -15.29 -13.41 -13.60
N LEU A 104 -14.87 -14.60 -13.21
CA LEU A 104 -14.24 -15.56 -14.10
C LEU A 104 -15.09 -15.58 -15.39
N ALA A 105 -14.62 -14.90 -16.43
CA ALA A 105 -15.11 -15.04 -17.78
C ALA A 105 -14.45 -16.33 -18.29
N ALA A 106 -14.92 -17.45 -17.77
CA ALA A 106 -14.57 -18.81 -18.16
C ALA A 106 -15.83 -19.66 -18.02
#